data_AF-A0A8T0EVX3-F1
#
_entry.id   AF-A0A8T0EVX3-F1
#
_cell.length_a   1.000
_cell.length_b   1.000
_cell.length_c   1.000
_cell.angle_alpha   90.00
_cell.angle_beta   90.00
_cell.angle_gamma   90.00
#
_symmetry.space_group_name_H-M   'P 1'
#
loop_
_entity.id
_entity.type
_entity.pdbx_description
1 polymer ?
#
loop_
_entity_poly.entity_id
_entity_poly.type
_entity_poly.pdbx_seq_one_letter_code
_entity_poly.pdbx_strand_id
1 'polypeptide(L)'
;MSTNSTESEMSIPLNDAVLNKRAKESLLLIPPKLREGVLERVKRVDIQIEEWIECHEKGGKYSYYPKCAFFWRSEGTIDRIKTAQGIVHSENIDIIARFRMACMYCLSECVQTLWRQ
;
A
#
# COMPACT_ATOMS: atom_id res chain seq x y z
N MET A 1 13.78 18.06 33.31
CA MET A 1 13.90 18.93 32.13
C MET A 1 14.89 18.29 31.17
N SER A 2 14.55 18.27 29.88
CA SER A 2 15.33 17.80 28.72
C SER A 2 15.35 16.27 28.52
N THR A 3 14.37 15.69 27.81
CA THR A 3 14.24 15.52 26.32
C THR A 3 15.42 14.82 25.67
N ASN A 4 15.14 13.66 25.06
CA ASN A 4 15.44 13.40 23.66
C ASN A 4 14.59 12.20 23.21
N SER A 5 13.44 12.52 22.62
CA SER A 5 12.61 11.57 21.88
C SER A 5 13.19 11.46 20.47
N THR A 6 13.58 10.25 20.11
CA THR A 6 14.06 9.86 18.79
C THR A 6 13.09 10.29 17.71
N GLU A 7 13.66 10.88 16.67
CA GLU A 7 13.02 11.39 15.47
C GLU A 7 12.02 10.38 14.91
N SER A 8 10.74 10.76 14.97
CA SER A 8 9.71 10.22 14.11
C SER A 8 10.07 10.63 12.69
N GLU A 9 10.48 9.65 11.86
CA GLU A 9 10.57 9.82 10.41
C GLU A 9 9.15 10.09 9.87
N MET A 10 8.78 11.35 9.99
CA MET A 10 7.62 11.97 9.40
C MET A 10 7.79 11.89 7.89
N SER A 11 7.10 10.95 7.27
CA SER A 11 7.02 10.79 5.82
C SER A 11 6.60 12.13 5.18
N ILE A 12 7.59 12.87 4.66
CA ILE A 12 7.39 14.11 3.93
C ILE A 12 6.59 13.77 2.65
N PRO A 13 5.51 14.49 2.30
CA PRO A 13 4.81 14.24 1.05
C PRO A 13 5.77 14.55 -0.09
N LEU A 14 6.22 13.49 -0.76
CA LEU A 14 7.11 13.61 -1.91
C LEU A 14 6.32 14.29 -3.04
N ASN A 15 6.70 15.52 -3.38
CA ASN A 15 6.05 16.33 -4.41
C ASN A 15 5.88 15.55 -5.72
N ASP A 16 4.66 15.46 -6.24
CA ASP A 16 4.30 14.78 -7.50
C ASP A 16 5.19 15.21 -8.68
N ALA A 17 5.66 16.46 -8.69
CA ALA A 17 6.58 16.95 -9.72
C ALA A 17 7.95 16.24 -9.68
N VAL A 18 8.46 15.95 -8.49
CA VAL A 18 9.73 15.22 -8.29
C VAL A 18 9.57 13.77 -8.71
N LEU A 19 8.47 13.12 -8.34
CA LEU A 19 8.15 11.76 -8.77
C LEU A 19 8.01 11.66 -10.29
N ASN A 20 7.28 12.58 -10.91
CA ASN A 20 7.12 12.64 -12.36
C ASN A 20 8.46 12.84 -13.08
N LYS A 21 9.32 13.71 -12.55
CA LYS A 21 10.67 13.91 -13.09
C LYS A 21 11.48 12.61 -13.05
N ARG A 22 11.52 11.95 -11.88
CA ARG A 22 12.22 10.66 -11.72
C ARG A 22 11.65 9.57 -12.63
N ALA A 23 10.33 9.49 -12.75
CA ALA A 23 9.68 8.53 -13.63
C ALA A 23 10.09 8.75 -15.10
N LYS A 24 10.12 10.01 -15.57
CA LYS A 24 10.61 10.36 -16.91
C LYS A 24 12.07 9.97 -17.12
N GLU A 25 12.93 10.25 -16.14
CA GLU A 25 14.35 9.85 -16.19
C GLU A 25 14.50 8.33 -16.26
N SER A 26 13.76 7.58 -15.44
CA SER A 26 13.75 6.11 -15.46
C SER A 26 13.22 5.54 -16.79
N LEU A 27 12.21 6.16 -17.41
CA LEU A 27 11.71 5.76 -18.73
C LEU A 27 12.78 5.90 -19.83
N LEU A 28 13.68 6.87 -19.71
CA LEU A 28 14.79 7.04 -20.66
C LEU A 28 15.81 5.90 -20.58
N LEU A 29 15.96 5.26 -19.41
CA LEU A 29 16.83 4.10 -19.21
C LEU A 29 16.29 2.83 -19.89
N ILE A 30 15.00 2.79 -20.20
CA ILE A 30 14.36 1.65 -20.86
C ILE A 30 14.57 1.77 -22.39
N PRO A 31 15.17 0.75 -23.04
CA PRO A 31 15.32 0.72 -24.49
C PRO A 31 13.97 0.92 -25.20
N PRO A 32 13.89 1.72 -26.29
CA PRO A 32 12.63 2.06 -26.94
C PRO A 32 11.74 0.85 -27.27
N LYS A 33 12.34 -0.26 -27.74
CA LYS A 33 11.64 -1.51 -28.08
C LYS A 33 10.98 -2.21 -26.87
N LEU A 34 11.43 -1.92 -25.65
CA LEU A 34 10.91 -2.50 -24.41
C LEU A 34 9.94 -1.58 -23.68
N ARG A 35 9.89 -0.28 -24.03
CA ARG A 35 9.08 0.72 -23.31
C ARG A 35 7.62 0.34 -23.27
N GLU A 36 7.06 -0.09 -24.40
CA GLU A 36 5.66 -0.51 -24.47
C GLU A 36 5.39 -1.72 -23.58
N GLY A 37 6.23 -2.76 -23.66
CA GLY A 37 6.09 -3.95 -22.83
C GLY A 37 6.25 -3.70 -21.33
N VAL A 38 7.14 -2.78 -20.93
CA VAL A 38 7.27 -2.36 -19.54
C VAL A 38 6.07 -1.53 -19.11
N LEU A 39 5.62 -0.59 -19.94
CA LEU A 39 4.45 0.24 -19.65
C LEU A 39 3.20 -0.61 -19.43
N GLU A 40 2.96 -1.61 -20.28
CA GLU A 40 1.82 -2.53 -20.12
C GLU A 40 1.90 -3.35 -18.83
N ARG A 41 3.11 -3.68 -18.33
CA ARG A 41 3.27 -4.35 -17.03
C ARG A 41 3.00 -3.39 -15.87
N VAL A 42 3.50 -2.16 -15.96
CA VAL A 42 3.25 -1.12 -14.95
C VAL A 42 1.76 -0.80 -14.85
N LYS A 43 1.07 -0.65 -15.99
CA LYS A 43 -0.39 -0.46 -16.02
C LYS A 43 -1.14 -1.59 -15.31
N ARG A 44 -0.72 -2.85 -15.49
CA ARG A 44 -1.35 -3.97 -14.78
C ARG A 44 -1.16 -3.89 -13.26
N VAL A 45 0.02 -3.49 -12.80
CA VAL A 45 0.29 -3.25 -11.37
C VAL A 45 -0.59 -2.13 -10.83
N ASP A 46 -0.73 -1.04 -11.60
CA ASP A 46 -1.56 0.12 -11.27
C ASP A 46 -3.04 -0.27 -11.12
N ILE A 47 -3.59 -1.01 -12.09
CA ILE A 47 -4.95 -1.54 -12.05
C ILE A 47 -5.18 -2.40 -10.80
N GLN A 48 -4.24 -3.29 -10.44
CA GLN A 48 -4.38 -4.12 -9.24
C GLN A 48 -4.43 -3.28 -7.96
N ILE A 49 -3.67 -2.20 -7.91
CA ILE A 49 -3.67 -1.24 -6.80
C ILE A 49 -5.00 -0.48 -6.75
N GLU A 50 -5.48 0.02 -7.88
CA GLU A 50 -6.77 0.73 -7.97
C GLU A 50 -7.92 -0.17 -7.51
N GLU A 51 -7.98 -1.41 -8.02
CA GLU A 51 -8.96 -2.42 -7.61
C GLU A 51 -8.89 -2.69 -6.11
N TRP A 52 -7.69 -2.71 -5.52
CA TRP A 52 -7.53 -2.86 -4.08
C TRP A 52 -8.13 -1.67 -3.33
N ILE A 53 -7.77 -0.44 -3.71
CA ILE A 53 -8.27 0.78 -3.06
C ILE A 53 -9.80 0.85 -3.16
N GLU A 54 -10.36 0.59 -4.34
CA GLU A 54 -11.81 0.59 -4.55
C GLU A 54 -12.53 -0.45 -3.70
N CYS A 55 -11.93 -1.63 -3.49
CA CYS A 55 -12.55 -2.68 -2.68
C CYS A 55 -12.49 -2.38 -1.17
N HIS A 56 -11.42 -1.76 -0.69
CA HIS A 56 -11.12 -1.73 0.76
C HIS A 56 -11.16 -0.33 1.40
N GLU A 57 -11.15 0.75 0.61
CA GLU A 57 -11.13 2.12 1.12
C GLU A 57 -12.40 2.94 0.81
N LYS A 58 -13.50 2.27 0.40
CA LYS A 58 -14.78 2.97 0.13
C LYS A 58 -15.19 3.86 1.30
N GLY A 59 -15.32 5.16 1.04
CA GLY A 59 -15.73 6.17 2.01
C GLY A 59 -14.59 7.01 2.60
N GLY A 60 -13.33 6.82 2.19
CA GLY A 60 -12.23 7.81 2.24
C GLY A 60 -11.73 8.27 3.62
N LYS A 61 -12.41 7.93 4.71
CA LYS A 61 -12.05 8.41 6.06
C LYS A 61 -10.78 7.79 6.63
N TYR A 62 -10.29 6.69 6.05
CA TYR A 62 -9.14 5.94 6.54
C TYR A 62 -8.33 5.44 5.35
N SER A 63 -7.71 6.33 4.57
CA SER A 63 -6.78 5.87 3.53
C SER A 63 -5.49 5.41 4.19
N TYR A 64 -5.18 4.12 4.06
CA TYR A 64 -3.97 3.49 4.60
C TYR A 64 -3.10 2.91 3.48
N TYR A 65 -3.56 3.00 2.22
CA TYR A 65 -2.83 2.61 1.02
C TYR A 65 -1.37 3.10 0.99
N PRO A 66 -1.04 4.37 1.31
CA PRO A 66 0.36 4.82 1.29
C PRO A 66 1.27 4.11 2.30
N LYS A 67 0.67 3.42 3.29
CA LYS A 67 1.33 2.68 4.35
C LYS A 67 1.24 1.17 4.16
N CYS A 68 0.59 0.70 3.09
CA CYS A 68 0.42 -0.71 2.79
C CYS A 68 1.67 -1.32 2.16
N ALA A 69 2.09 -2.47 2.69
CA ALA A 69 2.95 -3.39 1.95
C ALA A 69 2.08 -4.38 1.17
N PHE A 70 2.13 -4.31 -0.17
CA PHE A 70 1.48 -5.28 -1.03
C PHE A 70 2.33 -6.53 -1.19
N PHE A 71 1.71 -7.69 -0.99
CA PHE A 71 2.34 -8.96 -1.31
C PHE A 71 1.92 -9.35 -2.73
N TRP A 72 2.89 -9.39 -3.64
CA TRP A 72 2.66 -9.70 -5.04
C TRP A 72 2.86 -11.19 -5.32
N ARG A 73 2.06 -11.73 -6.24
CA ARG A 73 2.25 -13.05 -6.81
C ARG A 73 3.14 -12.99 -8.05
N SER A 74 3.70 -14.13 -8.45
CA SER A 74 4.58 -14.25 -9.63
C SER A 74 3.91 -13.80 -10.93
N GLU A 75 2.60 -13.95 -11.03
CA GLU A 75 1.78 -13.55 -12.18
C GLU A 75 1.45 -12.05 -12.21
N GLY A 76 1.88 -11.28 -11.21
CA GLY A 76 1.69 -9.83 -11.15
C GLY A 76 0.35 -9.38 -10.58
N THR A 77 -0.33 -10.23 -9.82
CA THR A 77 -1.54 -9.89 -9.06
C THR A 77 -1.22 -9.74 -7.57
N ILE A 78 -2.07 -9.02 -6.84
CA ILE A 78 -1.94 -8.91 -5.39
C ILE A 78 -2.40 -10.21 -4.73
N ASP A 79 -1.57 -10.78 -3.88
CA ASP A 79 -1.97 -11.85 -2.97
C ASP A 79 -2.84 -11.26 -1.85
N ARG A 80 -4.14 -11.29 -2.09
CA ARG A 80 -5.12 -10.57 -1.25
C ARG A 80 -5.11 -11.03 0.20
N ILE A 81 -5.04 -12.34 0.43
CA ILE A 81 -5.05 -12.92 1.78
C ILE A 81 -3.78 -12.51 2.53
N LYS A 82 -2.61 -12.69 1.91
CA LYS A 82 -1.33 -12.35 2.53
C LYS A 82 -1.19 -10.85 2.78
N THR A 83 -1.70 -10.03 1.85
CA THR A 83 -1.75 -8.58 2.00
C THR A 83 -2.68 -8.16 3.14
N ALA A 84 -3.89 -8.72 3.22
CA ALA A 84 -4.80 -8.45 4.33
C ALA A 84 -4.20 -8.84 5.68
N GLN A 85 -3.55 -10.00 5.77
CA GLN A 85 -2.83 -10.42 6.97
C GLN A 85 -1.71 -9.44 7.33
N GLY A 86 -0.88 -9.03 6.37
CA GLY A 86 0.18 -8.05 6.61
C GLY A 86 -0.36 -6.72 7.14
N ILE A 87 -1.45 -6.22 6.55
CA ILE A 87 -2.13 -4.98 6.97
C ILE A 87 -2.64 -5.09 8.40
N VAL A 88 -3.31 -6.19 8.73
CA VAL A 88 -3.92 -6.41 10.05
C VAL A 88 -2.89 -6.45 11.19
N HIS A 89 -1.65 -6.87 10.89
CA HIS A 89 -0.56 -6.91 11.87
C HIS A 89 0.34 -5.65 11.87
N SER A 90 0.09 -4.69 10.98
CA SER A 90 0.94 -3.49 10.85
C SER A 90 0.53 -2.39 11.82
N GLU A 91 1.36 -2.10 12.82
CA GLU A 91 1.15 -1.01 13.78
C GLU A 91 1.09 0.39 13.14
N ASN A 92 1.65 0.55 11.94
CA ASN A 92 1.63 1.80 11.17
C ASN A 92 0.23 2.14 10.61
N ILE A 93 -0.70 1.17 10.63
CA ILE A 93 -2.04 1.30 10.08
C ILE A 93 -3.04 1.50 11.22
N ASP A 94 -3.95 2.45 11.02
CA ASP A 94 -4.99 2.79 12.00
C ASP A 94 -5.79 1.55 12.43
N ILE A 95 -6.11 1.48 13.72
CA ILE A 95 -6.76 0.32 14.31
C ILE A 95 -8.13 0.04 13.68
N ILE A 96 -8.88 1.06 13.28
CA ILE A 96 -10.19 0.90 12.63
C ILE A 96 -10.00 0.29 11.24
N ALA A 97 -8.98 0.72 10.49
CA ALA A 97 -8.63 0.13 9.20
C ALA A 97 -8.21 -1.34 9.34
N ARG A 98 -7.35 -1.66 10.31
CA ARG A 98 -6.95 -3.04 10.63
C ARG A 98 -8.15 -3.91 10.99
N PHE A 99 -9.04 -3.41 11.84
CA PHE A 99 -10.23 -4.13 12.26
C PHE A 99 -11.17 -4.42 11.08
N ARG A 100 -11.42 -3.43 10.22
CA ARG A 100 -12.22 -3.60 9.01
C ARG A 100 -11.62 -4.64 8.06
N MET A 101 -10.30 -4.60 7.87
CA MET A 101 -9.59 -5.58 7.05
C MET A 101 -9.75 -6.99 7.61
N ALA A 102 -9.58 -7.16 8.93
CA ALA A 102 -9.76 -8.45 9.60
C ALA A 102 -11.19 -8.99 9.42
N CYS A 103 -12.21 -8.14 9.54
CA CYS A 103 -13.60 -8.51 9.29
C CYS A 103 -13.83 -8.91 7.82
N MET A 104 -13.34 -8.12 6.86
CA MET A 104 -13.54 -8.37 5.43
C MET A 104 -12.94 -9.71 4.97
N TYR A 105 -11.82 -10.12 5.57
CA TYR A 105 -11.13 -11.37 5.24
C TYR A 105 -11.41 -12.51 6.23
N CYS A 106 -12.40 -12.36 7.12
CA CYS A 106 -12.79 -13.36 8.11
C CYS A 106 -11.62 -13.86 9.00
N LEU A 107 -10.71 -12.96 9.37
CA LEU A 107 -9.55 -13.27 10.23
C LEU A 107 -9.97 -13.23 11.70
N SER A 108 -10.74 -14.24 12.14
CA SER A 108 -11.45 -14.22 13.43
C SER A 108 -10.57 -13.95 14.65
N GLU A 109 -9.38 -14.54 14.72
CA GLU A 109 -8.43 -14.31 15.82
C GLU A 109 -7.97 -12.85 15.88
N CYS A 110 -7.68 -12.26 14.72
CA CYS A 110 -7.31 -10.85 14.61
C CYS A 110 -8.50 -9.94 14.96
N VAL A 111 -9.72 -10.28 14.54
CA VAL A 111 -10.94 -9.52 14.92
C VAL A 111 -11.09 -9.47 16.44
N GLN A 112 -10.99 -10.62 17.12
CA GLN A 112 -11.09 -10.69 18.58
C GLN A 112 -9.97 -9.91 19.28
N THR A 113 -8.76 -9.99 18.74
CA THR A 113 -7.58 -9.29 19.30
C THR A 113 -7.71 -7.79 19.15
N LEU A 114 -8.09 -7.31 17.97
CA LEU A 114 -8.25 -5.89 17.66
C LEU A 114 -9.46 -5.28 18.37
N TRP A 115 -10.53 -6.04 18.64
CA TRP A 115 -11.70 -5.56 19.40
C TRP A 115 -11.39 -5.20 20.86
N ARG A 116 -10.34 -5.79 21.44
CA ARG A 116 -9.96 -5.60 22.85
C ARG A 116 -8.97 -4.45 23.06
N GLN A 117 -8.48 -3.85 21.98
CA GLN A 117 -7.55 -2.71 21.98
C GLN A 117 -8.35 -1.41 21.90
#